data_AF-A0A4Y2ETF3-F1
#
_entry.id   AF-A0A4Y2ETF3-F1
#
_cell.length_a   1.000
_cell.length_b   1.000
_cell.length_c   1.000
_cell.angle_alpha   90.00
_cell.angle_beta   90.00
_cell.angle_gamma   90.00
#
_symmetry.space_group_name_H-M   'P 1'
#
loop_
_entity.id
_entity.type
_entity.pdbx_description
1 polymer ?
#
loop_
_entity_poly.entity_id
_entity_poly.type
_entity_poly.pdbx_seq_one_letter_code
_entity_poly.pdbx_strand_id
1 'polypeptide(L)'
;MRRQCRAGACDDRPECPQSPCRCLYPSRADCALYYQCVQGKPRQYRCSQGLLFNEDTLTCDYDFNVDCSKLRSPLFIRDDQATPHFLTSL
;
A
#
# COMPACT_ATOMS: atom_id res chain seq x y z
N MET A 1 -18.09 -15.04 -15.56
CA MET A 1 -17.56 -13.83 -14.90
C MET A 1 -16.04 -13.92 -14.81
N ARG A 2 -15.31 -13.39 -15.81
CA ARG A 2 -13.85 -13.32 -15.76
C ARG A 2 -13.47 -12.19 -14.83
N ARG A 3 -12.91 -12.51 -13.65
CA ARG A 3 -12.41 -11.53 -12.68
C ARG A 3 -11.24 -10.80 -13.33
N GLN A 4 -11.51 -9.62 -13.89
CA GLN A 4 -10.52 -8.83 -14.61
C GLN A 4 -9.48 -8.31 -13.61
N CYS A 5 -8.21 -8.62 -13.84
CA CYS A 5 -7.10 -7.90 -13.25
C CYS A 5 -7.26 -6.43 -13.63
N ARG A 6 -7.59 -5.54 -12.69
CA ARG A 6 -7.67 -4.12 -13.01
C ARG A 6 -6.25 -3.59 -13.15
N ALA A 7 -5.74 -3.56 -14.38
CA ALA A 7 -4.49 -2.93 -14.80
C ALA A 7 -3.22 -3.25 -13.97
N GLY A 8 -3.21 -4.29 -13.13
CA GLY A 8 -2.08 -4.64 -12.25
C GLY A 8 -2.21 -4.12 -10.82
N ALA A 9 -3.25 -3.36 -10.48
CA ALA A 9 -3.59 -2.99 -9.11
C ALA A 9 -4.47 -4.07 -8.48
N CYS A 10 -4.07 -4.54 -7.30
CA CYS A 10 -4.86 -5.49 -6.52
C CYS A 10 -5.35 -4.81 -5.25
N ASP A 11 -6.52 -5.25 -4.76
CA ASP A 11 -7.04 -4.78 -3.48
C ASP A 11 -5.96 -4.98 -2.41
N ASP A 12 -5.92 -4.10 -1.40
CA ASP A 12 -4.87 -3.94 -0.39
C ASP A 12 -4.84 -5.11 0.64
N ARG A 13 -5.15 -6.30 0.15
CA ARG A 13 -5.29 -7.54 0.89
C ARG A 13 -3.97 -8.30 0.79
N PRO A 14 -3.46 -8.86 1.89
CA PRO A 14 -2.16 -9.55 1.92
C PRO A 14 -2.10 -10.84 1.09
N GLU A 15 -3.19 -11.21 0.43
CA GLU A 15 -3.32 -12.45 -0.32
C GLU A 15 -3.23 -12.17 -1.82
N CYS A 16 -2.22 -12.75 -2.47
CA CYS A 16 -2.14 -12.70 -3.93
C CYS A 16 -3.33 -13.46 -4.54
N PRO A 17 -4.09 -12.85 -5.45
CA PRO A 17 -5.18 -13.56 -6.11
C PRO A 17 -4.61 -14.72 -6.94
N GLN A 18 -5.29 -15.88 -6.93
CA GLN A 18 -4.90 -17.08 -7.70
C GLN A 18 -5.01 -16.89 -9.23
N SER A 19 -5.51 -15.74 -9.68
CA SER A 19 -5.61 -15.37 -11.09
C SER A 19 -4.24 -14.93 -11.67
N PRO A 20 -4.02 -15.00 -12.99
CA PRO A 20 -2.76 -14.64 -13.65
C PRO A 20 -2.39 -13.14 -13.61
N CYS A 21 -2.96 -12.39 -12.65
CA CYS A 21 -2.77 -10.96 -12.51
C CYS A 21 -1.39 -10.66 -11.93
N ARG A 22 -0.59 -9.86 -12.63
CA ARG A 22 0.60 -9.25 -12.04
C ARG A 22 0.16 -8.11 -11.12
N CYS A 23 -0.13 -8.45 -9.87
CA CYS A 23 -0.49 -7.49 -8.83
C CYS A 23 0.74 -6.73 -8.35
N LEU A 24 0.65 -5.41 -8.32
CA LEU A 24 1.52 -4.52 -7.58
C LEU A 24 0.67 -3.64 -6.67
N TYR A 25 1.13 -3.40 -5.44
CA TYR A 25 0.47 -2.51 -4.49
C TYR A 25 1.50 -1.83 -3.58
N PRO A 26 1.22 -0.60 -3.11
CA PRO A 26 2.12 0.14 -2.24
C PRO A 26 2.28 -0.54 -0.87
N SER A 27 3.45 -0.42 -0.26
CA SER A 27 3.61 -0.76 1.15
C SER A 27 2.96 0.31 2.01
N ARG A 28 2.26 -0.07 3.08
CA ARG A 28 1.70 0.87 4.07
C ARG A 28 2.74 1.41 5.06
N ALA A 29 3.95 0.83 5.08
CA ALA A 29 5.00 1.19 6.03
C ALA A 29 6.04 2.17 5.46
N ASP A 30 6.30 2.14 4.15
CA ASP A 30 7.34 2.93 3.49
C ASP A 30 6.97 3.09 2.01
N CYS A 31 6.90 4.32 1.50
CA CYS A 31 6.48 4.61 0.13
C CYS A 31 7.50 4.19 -0.91
N ALA A 32 8.76 4.04 -0.51
CA ALA A 32 9.77 3.47 -1.39
C ALA A 32 9.60 1.94 -1.51
N LEU A 33 8.74 1.31 -0.70
CA LEU A 33 8.46 -0.12 -0.75
C LEU A 33 7.13 -0.40 -1.47
N TYR A 34 7.12 -1.48 -2.24
CA TYR A 34 5.92 -2.03 -2.87
C TYR A 34 5.97 -3.54 -2.83
N TYR A 35 4.83 -4.18 -3.05
CA TYR A 35 4.73 -5.61 -3.14
C TYR A 35 4.35 -6.03 -4.56
N GLN A 36 4.93 -7.14 -5.01
CA GLN A 36 4.54 -7.80 -6.25
C GLN A 36 4.24 -9.27 -5.99
N CYS A 37 3.16 -9.76 -6.60
CA CYS A 37 2.82 -11.17 -6.54
C CYS A 37 3.70 -12.00 -7.47
N VAL A 38 4.49 -12.90 -6.89
CA VAL A 38 5.36 -13.85 -7.60
C VAL A 38 4.94 -15.26 -7.18
N GLN A 39 4.50 -16.08 -8.13
CA GLN A 39 4.03 -17.46 -7.88
C GLN A 39 2.95 -17.53 -6.78
N GLY A 40 2.01 -16.58 -6.77
CA GLY A 40 0.94 -16.52 -5.78
C GLY A 40 1.38 -16.09 -4.37
N LYS A 41 2.61 -15.56 -4.21
CA LYS A 41 3.10 -15.03 -2.93
C LYS A 41 3.52 -13.57 -3.08
N PRO A 42 3.12 -12.68 -2.16
CA PRO A 42 3.58 -11.30 -2.20
C PRO A 42 5.06 -11.25 -1.85
N ARG A 43 5.82 -10.51 -2.66
CA ARG A 43 7.24 -10.26 -2.45
C ARG A 43 7.44 -8.76 -2.36
N GLN A 44 8.16 -8.34 -1.33
CA GLN A 44 8.48 -6.93 -1.12
C GLN A 44 9.64 -6.53 -2.04
N TYR A 45 9.53 -5.36 -2.63
CA TYR A 45 10.54 -4.71 -3.44
C TYR A 45 10.71 -3.27 -2.97
N ARG A 46 11.88 -2.71 -3.26
CA ARG A 46 12.21 -1.31 -2.97
C ARG A 46 12.51 -0.59 -4.28
N CYS A 47 11.96 0.60 -4.45
CA CYS A 47 12.32 1.51 -5.52
C CYS A 47 13.77 1.98 -5.41
N SER A 48 14.35 2.42 -6.53
CA SER A 48 15.67 3.05 -6.52
C SER A 48 15.70 4.25 -5.57
N GLN A 49 16.89 4.60 -5.10
CA GLN A 49 17.07 5.68 -4.12
C GLN A 49 16.42 6.99 -4.60
N GLY A 50 15.56 7.56 -3.76
CA GLY A 50 14.84 8.81 -4.05
C GLY A 50 13.54 8.65 -4.84
N LEU A 51 13.18 7.44 -5.26
CA LEU A 51 11.90 7.15 -5.92
C LEU A 51 10.90 6.50 -4.98
N LEU A 52 9.62 6.79 -5.19
CA LEU A 52 8.48 6.25 -4.46
C LEU A 52 7.60 5.44 -5.41
N PHE A 53 6.90 4.44 -4.88
CA PHE A 53 5.99 3.64 -5.69
C PHE A 53 4.70 4.41 -5.98
N ASN A 54 4.45 4.67 -7.26
CA ASN A 54 3.25 5.29 -7.76
C ASN A 54 2.19 4.23 -8.03
N GLU A 55 1.09 4.22 -7.26
CA GLU A 55 0.01 3.25 -7.42
C GLU A 55 -0.85 3.48 -8.68
N ASP A 56 -0.86 4.70 -9.22
CA ASP A 56 -1.62 5.04 -10.43
C ASP A 56 -0.92 4.50 -11.69
N THR A 57 0.40 4.55 -11.72
CA THR A 57 1.23 4.08 -12.85
C THR A 57 1.86 2.71 -12.62
N LEU A 58 1.77 2.17 -11.39
CA LEU A 58 2.36 0.91 -10.94
C LEU A 58 3.88 0.82 -11.18
N THR A 59 4.57 1.95 -11.05
CA THR A 59 6.03 2.07 -11.21
C THR A 59 6.63 2.97 -10.13
N CYS A 60 7.94 2.93 -9.97
CA CYS A 60 8.66 3.91 -9.18
C CYS A 60 8.72 5.26 -9.91
N ASP A 61 8.41 6.32 -9.21
CA ASP A 61 8.33 7.69 -9.71
C ASP A 61 8.85 8.67 -8.64
N TYR A 62 9.00 9.94 -8.99
CA TYR A 62 9.43 10.98 -8.06
C TYR A 62 8.32 11.33 -7.05
N ASP A 63 8.72 11.88 -5.90
CA ASP A 63 7.81 12.19 -4.79
C ASP A 63 6.68 13.16 -5.17
N PHE A 64 6.93 14.10 -6.08
CA PHE A 64 5.92 15.04 -6.57
C PHE A 64 4.84 14.40 -7.46
N ASN A 65 5.06 13.17 -7.93
CA ASN A 65 4.10 12.39 -8.73
C ASN A 65 3.38 11.32 -7.91
N VAL A 66 3.69 11.17 -6.62
CA VAL A 66 3.22 10.06 -5.77
C VAL A 66 2.49 10.58 -4.54
N ASP A 67 1.24 10.18 -4.35
CA ASP A 67 0.51 10.46 -3.10
C ASP A 67 0.94 9.48 -1.99
N CYS A 68 2.00 9.87 -1.28
CA CYS A 68 2.54 9.09 -0.18
C CYS A 68 1.77 9.26 1.15
N SER A 69 0.71 10.06 1.16
CA SER A 69 -0.03 10.40 2.39
C SER A 69 -0.78 9.20 2.98
N LYS A 70 -1.00 8.15 2.19
CA LYS A 70 -1.71 6.92 2.60
C LYS A 70 -0.94 6.05 3.59
N LEU A 71 0.38 6.21 3.70
CA LEU A 71 1.18 5.59 4.77
C LEU A 71 0.80 6.11 6.16
N ARG A 72 0.25 7.33 6.19
CA ARG A 72 -0.19 8.00 7.39
C ARG A 72 -1.64 7.65 7.74
N SER A 73 -2.07 6.44 7.38
CA SER A 73 -3.34 5.93 7.86
C SER A 73 -3.18 5.60 9.35
N PRO A 74 -3.99 6.19 10.24
CA PRO A 74 -3.98 5.89 11.68
C PRO A 74 -4.41 4.44 11.99
N LEU A 75 -4.57 3.58 10.99
CA LEU A 75 -5.01 2.19 11.14
C LEU A 75 -3.90 1.20 11.54
N PHE A 76 -2.65 1.68 11.73
CA PHE A 76 -1.63 0.97 12.51
C PHE A 76 -1.24 1.71 13.79
N ILE A 77 -2.01 2.72 14.20
CA ILE A 77 -2.10 3.01 15.63
C ILE A 77 -2.85 1.80 16.17
N ARG A 78 -2.14 0.92 16.88
CA ARG A 78 -2.73 -0.02 17.82
C ARG A 78 -3.81 0.78 18.57
N ASP A 79 -5.05 0.34 18.48
CA ASP A 79 -6.32 0.99 18.88
C ASP A 79 -6.40 1.42 20.36
N ASP A 80 -5.37 2.06 20.90
CA ASP A 80 -5.23 2.45 22.31
C ASP A 80 -4.60 3.84 22.47
N GLN A 81 -4.69 4.71 21.45
CA GLN A 81 -4.36 6.13 21.68
C GLN A 81 -5.03 7.10 20.70
N ALA A 82 -6.28 6.83 20.33
CA ALA A 82 -7.13 7.78 19.63
C ALA A 82 -8.38 8.10 20.45
N THR A 83 -8.22 8.44 21.74
CA THR A 83 -9.22 9.21 22.47
C THR A 83 -8.55 10.46 23.05
N PRO A 84 -8.82 11.67 22.51
CA PRO A 84 -8.61 12.87 23.29
C PRO A 84 -9.70 12.86 24.39
N HIS A 85 -9.40 12.29 25.55
CA HIS A 85 -10.18 12.51 26.77
C HIS A 85 -9.98 13.97 27.23
N PHE A 86 -10.58 14.89 26.50
CA PHE A 86 -11.29 15.99 27.15
C PHE A 86 -12.55 15.38 27.78
N LEU A 87 -13.03 15.94 28.90
CA LEU A 87 -14.10 15.46 29.80
C LEU A 87 -13.55 14.61 30.95
N THR A 88 -13.61 14.99 32.23
CA THR A 88 -14.57 15.89 32.92
C THR A 88 -14.06 16.23 34.33
N SER A 89 -14.06 17.52 34.64
CA SER A 89 -14.42 18.18 35.91
C SER A 89 -13.82 17.68 37.24
N LEU A 90 -13.00 18.54 37.85
CA LEU A 90 -12.93 18.70 39.31
C LEU A 90 -14.29 19.15 39.87
#